data_AF-A0A7S1M2X0-F1
#
_entry.id   AF-A0A7S1M2X0-F1
#
_cell.length_a   1.000
_cell.length_b   1.000
_cell.length_c   1.000
_cell.angle_alpha   90.00
_cell.angle_beta   90.00
_cell.angle_gamma   90.00
#
_symmetry.space_group_name_H-M   'P 1'
#
loop_
_entity.id
_entity.type
_entity.pdbx_description
1 polymer ?
#
loop_
_entity_poly.entity_id
_entity_poly.type
_entity_poly.pdbx_seq_one_letter_code
_entity_poly.pdbx_strand_id
1 'polypeptide(L)'
;ETHTFFTLPEYDAWKEKNNDGKGWKCKYYKGLGTSTSEEAREYFADIENHEIQFTYGGQEDDNLIDMAFHPKRADDRKQWIGACEEGTFVDHRESTLSYTDFINRELVLFAKYDVERAIPSMVDGFKPGQRKVLFGAFKKKLAGDMKVAQLAGYVSEHSSYHHGETSLQGTIVGLAQNFVGSNNINILFPSGQFGTRLQGGKDHAAARYIFTRLSRTARRLFPEEDDPVLEYLNDEGLSIEPRWYCPVIPLVLVNGADGIGTGWSTSVPNYNPRDLIANIRRFIRKEPMEPMTPWYRGFKGSVAPVPNTPGR
;
A
#
# COMPACT_ATOMS: atom_id res chain seq x y z
N GLU A 1 -10.24 6.71 34.71
CA GLU A 1 -11.34 6.58 33.75
C GLU A 1 -10.81 5.84 32.53
N THR A 2 -11.63 4.99 31.91
CA THR A 2 -11.27 4.21 30.72
C THR A 2 -12.38 4.41 29.70
N HIS A 3 -12.01 4.76 28.47
CA HIS A 3 -12.93 4.89 27.36
C HIS A 3 -12.57 3.88 26.27
N THR A 4 -13.59 3.25 25.70
CA THR A 4 -13.46 2.29 24.61
C THR A 4 -14.15 2.85 23.38
N PHE A 5 -13.50 2.74 22.23
CA PHE A 5 -14.02 3.19 20.94
C PHE A 5 -13.92 2.01 19.97
N PHE A 6 -14.99 1.75 19.23
CA PHE A 6 -15.04 0.66 18.26
C PHE A 6 -14.62 1.11 16.86
N THR A 7 -14.71 2.42 16.58
CA THR A 7 -14.27 3.00 15.31
C THR A 7 -13.22 4.10 15.50
N LEU A 8 -12.37 4.29 14.48
CA LEU A 8 -11.40 5.39 14.47
C LEU A 8 -12.07 6.78 14.44
N PRO A 9 -13.13 7.04 13.65
CA PRO A 9 -13.81 8.34 13.67
C PRO A 9 -14.37 8.72 15.04
N GLU A 10 -14.90 7.75 15.82
CA GLU A 10 -15.34 8.01 17.20
C GLU A 10 -14.17 8.39 18.12
N TYR A 11 -13.07 7.65 18.03
CA TYR A 11 -11.86 7.94 18.79
C TYR A 11 -11.29 9.32 18.44
N ASP A 12 -11.21 9.66 17.15
CA ASP A 12 -10.67 10.93 16.67
C ASP A 12 -11.56 12.11 17.12
N ALA A 13 -12.88 11.96 17.02
CA ALA A 13 -13.83 12.97 17.51
C ALA A 13 -13.74 13.17 19.04
N TRP A 14 -13.50 12.10 19.81
CA TRP A 14 -13.23 12.22 21.24
C TRP A 14 -11.88 12.90 21.49
N LYS A 15 -10.84 12.51 20.76
CA LYS A 15 -9.48 13.02 20.92
C LYS A 15 -9.40 14.53 20.69
N GLU A 16 -10.03 15.03 19.63
CA GLU A 16 -10.12 16.47 19.32
C GLU A 16 -10.78 17.27 20.45
N LYS A 17 -11.84 16.71 21.06
CA LYS A 17 -12.56 17.36 22.18
C LYS A 17 -11.80 17.29 23.50
N ASN A 18 -10.81 16.41 23.61
CA ASN A 18 -10.11 16.08 24.86
C ASN A 18 -8.60 16.38 24.77
N ASN A 19 -8.25 17.62 24.40
CA ASN A 19 -6.86 18.12 24.37
C ASN A 19 -5.92 17.23 23.54
N ASP A 20 -6.39 16.79 22.37
CA ASP A 20 -5.70 15.85 21.47
C ASP A 20 -5.29 14.53 22.14
N GLY A 21 -6.02 14.11 23.17
CA GLY A 21 -5.73 12.90 23.96
C GLY A 21 -4.51 13.04 24.88
N LYS A 22 -3.96 14.25 25.08
CA LYS A 22 -2.81 14.46 25.98
C LYS A 22 -3.16 14.09 27.42
N GLY A 23 -2.29 13.29 28.05
CA GLY A 23 -2.48 12.78 29.41
C GLY A 23 -3.17 11.41 29.47
N TRP A 24 -3.65 10.89 28.35
CA TRP A 24 -4.23 9.55 28.24
C TRP A 24 -3.23 8.55 27.67
N LYS A 25 -3.34 7.29 28.11
CA LYS A 25 -2.61 6.18 27.50
C LYS A 25 -3.53 5.47 26.53
N CYS A 26 -3.14 5.43 25.25
CA CYS A 26 -3.89 4.74 24.21
C CYS A 26 -3.33 3.33 23.99
N LYS A 27 -4.22 2.37 23.70
CA LYS A 27 -3.88 1.00 23.27
C LYS A 27 -4.83 0.60 22.14
N TYR A 28 -4.28 0.18 21.01
CA TYR A 28 -5.03 -0.21 19.82
C TYR A 28 -5.21 -1.74 19.76
N TYR A 29 -6.40 -2.20 19.39
CA TYR A 29 -6.78 -3.63 19.33
C TYR A 29 -7.03 -4.06 17.88
N LYS A 30 -5.95 -4.27 17.10
CA LYS A 30 -6.05 -4.58 15.65
C LYS A 30 -6.38 -6.05 15.35
N GLY A 31 -6.06 -6.94 16.28
CA GLY A 31 -6.34 -8.36 16.15
C GLY A 31 -6.86 -8.91 17.46
N LEU A 32 -7.74 -9.91 17.37
CA LEU A 32 -8.40 -10.53 18.52
C LEU A 32 -7.40 -11.06 19.58
N GLY A 33 -6.19 -11.47 19.15
CA GLY A 33 -5.13 -11.92 20.06
C GLY A 33 -4.49 -10.82 20.93
N THR A 34 -4.86 -9.54 20.72
CA THR A 34 -4.41 -8.42 21.57
C THR A 34 -5.17 -8.39 22.89
N SER A 35 -6.40 -8.91 22.89
CA SER A 35 -7.24 -9.02 24.07
C SER A 35 -6.75 -10.15 24.97
N THR A 36 -6.65 -9.86 26.26
CA THR A 36 -6.31 -10.83 27.30
C THR A 36 -7.50 -11.74 27.58
N SER A 37 -7.25 -12.88 28.23
CA SER A 37 -8.33 -13.78 28.67
C SER A 37 -9.24 -13.15 29.72
N GLU A 38 -8.78 -12.13 30.45
CA GLU A 38 -9.58 -11.37 31.42
C GLU A 38 -10.54 -10.44 30.69
N GLU A 39 -10.03 -9.59 29.79
CA GLU A 39 -10.84 -8.74 28.92
C GLU A 39 -11.85 -9.56 28.10
N ALA A 40 -11.47 -10.74 27.60
CA ALA A 40 -12.40 -11.63 26.91
C ALA A 40 -13.58 -12.05 27.81
N ARG A 41 -13.32 -12.39 29.07
CA ARG A 41 -14.41 -12.73 30.02
C ARG A 41 -15.30 -11.53 30.27
N GLU A 42 -14.75 -10.31 30.32
CA GLU A 42 -15.54 -9.08 30.43
C GLU A 42 -16.44 -8.88 29.20
N TYR A 43 -15.91 -9.07 27.99
CA TYR A 43 -16.71 -8.99 26.76
C TYR A 43 -17.85 -10.01 26.72
N PHE A 44 -17.60 -11.25 27.14
CA PHE A 44 -18.63 -12.30 27.20
C PHE A 44 -19.62 -12.11 28.37
N ALA A 45 -19.19 -11.46 29.47
CA ALA A 45 -20.09 -11.10 30.56
C ALA A 45 -21.04 -9.98 30.16
N ASP A 46 -20.61 -9.10 29.26
CA ASP A 46 -21.39 -8.00 28.68
C ASP A 46 -21.67 -8.23 27.18
N ILE A 47 -22.09 -9.46 26.84
CA ILE A 47 -22.23 -9.91 25.45
C ILE A 47 -23.24 -9.07 24.67
N GLU A 48 -24.28 -8.56 25.33
CA GLU A 48 -25.32 -7.73 24.70
C GLU A 48 -24.76 -6.43 24.11
N ASN A 49 -23.68 -5.88 24.68
CA ASN A 49 -22.97 -4.70 24.15
C ASN A 49 -21.82 -5.06 23.19
N HIS A 50 -21.55 -6.34 22.97
CA HIS A 50 -20.51 -6.84 22.06
C HIS A 50 -21.09 -7.75 20.94
N GLU A 51 -22.42 -7.84 20.85
CA GLU A 51 -23.17 -8.56 19.84
C GLU A 51 -23.94 -7.56 18.97
N ILE A 52 -23.78 -7.69 17.64
CA ILE A 52 -24.54 -6.92 16.66
C ILE A 52 -25.33 -7.93 15.81
N GLN A 53 -26.65 -7.81 15.82
CA GLN A 53 -27.53 -8.66 15.03
C GLN A 53 -27.76 -8.07 13.64
N PHE A 54 -27.49 -8.87 12.60
CA PHE A 54 -27.72 -8.44 11.23
C PHE A 54 -29.20 -8.51 10.86
N THR A 55 -29.73 -7.42 10.29
CA THR A 55 -31.11 -7.35 9.82
C THR A 55 -31.18 -7.41 8.30
N TYR A 56 -32.04 -8.28 7.78
CA TYR A 56 -32.29 -8.44 6.35
C TYR A 56 -33.49 -7.60 5.89
N GLY A 57 -33.23 -6.68 4.97
CA GLY A 57 -34.18 -5.76 4.34
C GLY A 57 -34.79 -6.26 3.03
N GLY A 58 -34.47 -7.47 2.57
CA GLY A 58 -35.05 -8.06 1.36
C GLY A 58 -34.16 -7.95 0.12
N GLN A 59 -34.81 -7.78 -1.04
CA GLN A 59 -34.17 -7.85 -2.36
C GLN A 59 -33.02 -6.83 -2.58
N GLU A 60 -33.06 -5.70 -1.88
CA GLU A 60 -32.02 -4.67 -1.94
C GLU A 60 -30.69 -5.20 -1.38
N ASP A 61 -30.74 -5.88 -0.22
CA ASP A 61 -29.56 -6.50 0.38
C ASP A 61 -28.97 -7.59 -0.53
N ASP A 62 -29.83 -8.42 -1.14
CA ASP A 62 -29.39 -9.44 -2.11
C ASP A 62 -28.59 -8.81 -3.26
N ASN A 63 -29.11 -7.71 -3.81
CA ASN A 63 -28.46 -7.00 -4.90
C ASN A 63 -27.15 -6.34 -4.46
N LEU A 64 -27.05 -5.81 -3.24
CA LEU A 64 -25.82 -5.25 -2.72
C LEU A 64 -24.76 -6.32 -2.46
N ILE A 65 -25.15 -7.47 -1.92
CA ILE A 65 -24.27 -8.63 -1.73
C ILE A 65 -23.77 -9.12 -3.10
N ASP A 66 -24.67 -9.25 -4.08
CA ASP A 66 -24.30 -9.62 -5.45
C ASP A 66 -23.36 -8.58 -6.08
N MET A 67 -23.62 -7.27 -5.91
CA MET A 67 -22.73 -6.20 -6.37
C MET A 67 -21.31 -6.33 -5.77
N ALA A 68 -21.24 -6.58 -4.46
CA ALA A 68 -19.98 -6.68 -3.73
C ALA A 68 -19.12 -7.87 -4.16
N PHE A 69 -19.72 -9.04 -4.43
CA PHE A 69 -18.96 -10.29 -4.61
C PHE A 69 -19.03 -10.90 -6.01
N HIS A 70 -20.00 -10.53 -6.85
CA HIS A 70 -20.15 -11.14 -8.16
C HIS A 70 -19.04 -10.67 -9.12
N PRO A 71 -18.31 -11.58 -9.79
CA PRO A 71 -17.11 -11.23 -10.56
C PRO A 71 -17.39 -10.32 -11.76
N LYS A 72 -18.61 -10.39 -12.33
CA LYS A 72 -19.00 -9.59 -13.50
C LYS A 72 -19.44 -8.16 -13.18
N ARG A 73 -19.56 -7.80 -11.91
CA ARG A 73 -20.06 -6.48 -11.46
C ARG A 73 -18.93 -5.50 -11.10
N ALA A 74 -17.83 -5.58 -11.84
CA ALA A 74 -16.67 -4.73 -11.57
C ALA A 74 -16.96 -3.24 -11.75
N ASP A 75 -17.72 -2.86 -12.78
CA ASP A 75 -18.05 -1.45 -13.04
C ASP A 75 -18.99 -0.87 -11.98
N ASP A 76 -19.94 -1.66 -11.49
CA ASP A 76 -20.81 -1.27 -10.37
C ASP A 76 -19.98 -1.01 -9.11
N ARG A 77 -19.01 -1.89 -8.80
CA ARG A 77 -18.09 -1.68 -7.67
C ARG A 77 -17.27 -0.41 -7.81
N LYS A 78 -16.89 -0.02 -9.03
CA LYS A 78 -16.15 1.23 -9.26
C LYS A 78 -16.99 2.44 -8.87
N GLN A 79 -18.26 2.47 -9.27
CA GLN A 79 -19.19 3.54 -8.92
C GLN A 79 -19.44 3.56 -7.41
N TRP A 80 -19.69 2.39 -6.82
CA TRP A 80 -19.94 2.22 -5.39
C TRP A 80 -18.77 2.71 -4.51
N ILE A 81 -17.54 2.26 -4.80
CA ILE A 81 -16.35 2.68 -4.05
C ILE A 81 -16.04 4.16 -4.30
N GLY A 82 -16.27 4.66 -5.53
CA GLY A 82 -16.09 6.07 -5.87
C GLY A 82 -17.10 7.02 -5.21
N ALA A 83 -18.28 6.51 -4.82
CA ALA A 83 -19.31 7.25 -4.10
C ALA A 83 -19.11 7.24 -2.57
N CYS A 84 -18.12 6.51 -2.06
CA CYS A 84 -17.84 6.44 -0.62
C CYS A 84 -17.33 7.79 -0.08
N GLU A 85 -18.10 8.39 0.82
CA GLU A 85 -17.76 9.67 1.45
C GLU A 85 -16.70 9.51 2.56
N GLU A 86 -15.86 10.52 2.73
CA GLU A 86 -14.90 10.54 3.84
C GLU A 86 -15.64 10.65 5.19
N GLY A 87 -15.13 9.95 6.20
CA GLY A 87 -15.80 9.88 7.50
C GLY A 87 -16.98 8.90 7.55
N THR A 88 -17.19 8.08 6.52
CA THR A 88 -18.14 6.94 6.58
C THR A 88 -17.68 5.94 7.63
N PHE A 89 -18.57 5.56 8.55
CA PHE A 89 -18.37 4.48 9.52
C PHE A 89 -19.70 3.83 9.93
N VAL A 90 -19.62 2.66 10.56
CA VAL A 90 -20.74 2.00 11.23
C VAL A 90 -20.74 2.36 12.70
N ASP A 91 -21.90 2.76 13.21
CA ASP A 91 -22.08 3.00 14.65
C ASP A 91 -22.25 1.66 15.38
N HIS A 92 -21.20 1.19 16.05
CA HIS A 92 -21.22 -0.07 16.78
C HIS A 92 -21.91 0.02 18.16
N ARG A 93 -22.52 1.16 18.52
CA ARG A 93 -23.35 1.29 19.73
C ARG A 93 -24.76 0.71 19.53
N GLU A 94 -25.18 0.56 18.28
CA GLU A 94 -26.45 -0.05 17.93
C GLU A 94 -26.34 -1.58 18.00
N SER A 95 -27.33 -2.24 18.60
CA SER A 95 -27.36 -3.70 18.72
C SER A 95 -27.77 -4.41 17.42
N THR A 96 -28.12 -3.65 16.38
CA THR A 96 -28.53 -4.18 15.07
C THR A 96 -27.84 -3.43 13.93
N LEU A 97 -27.54 -4.14 12.84
CA LEU A 97 -26.90 -3.59 11.65
C LEU A 97 -27.55 -4.18 10.38
N SER A 98 -28.03 -3.32 9.48
CA SER A 98 -28.55 -3.78 8.20
C SER A 98 -27.43 -4.24 7.27
N TYR A 99 -27.69 -5.23 6.39
CA TYR A 99 -26.68 -5.61 5.38
C TYR A 99 -26.38 -4.44 4.44
N THR A 100 -27.38 -3.62 4.11
CA THR A 100 -27.20 -2.39 3.35
C THR A 100 -26.18 -1.45 4.01
N ASP A 101 -26.32 -1.16 5.31
CA ASP A 101 -25.38 -0.29 6.02
C ASP A 101 -24.01 -0.95 6.18
N PHE A 102 -23.95 -2.24 6.50
CA PHE A 102 -22.66 -2.96 6.56
C PHE A 102 -21.91 -2.86 5.24
N ILE A 103 -22.57 -3.13 4.11
CA ILE A 103 -21.94 -3.05 2.79
C ILE A 103 -21.50 -1.61 2.53
N ASN A 104 -22.41 -0.65 2.62
CA ASN A 104 -22.14 0.73 2.21
C ASN A 104 -21.33 1.56 3.21
N ARG A 105 -21.13 1.09 4.45
CA ARG A 105 -20.42 1.85 5.49
C ARG A 105 -19.22 1.15 6.12
N GLU A 106 -19.09 -0.16 5.97
CA GLU A 106 -17.97 -0.93 6.51
C GLU A 106 -17.20 -1.67 5.42
N LEU A 107 -17.88 -2.49 4.61
CA LEU A 107 -17.24 -3.26 3.53
C LEU A 107 -16.62 -2.34 2.46
N VAL A 108 -17.27 -1.21 2.17
CA VAL A 108 -16.73 -0.22 1.22
C VAL A 108 -15.39 0.34 1.66
N LEU A 109 -15.15 0.49 2.98
CA LEU A 109 -13.89 0.99 3.52
C LEU A 109 -12.77 -0.03 3.27
N PHE A 110 -13.06 -1.32 3.48
CA PHE A 110 -12.14 -2.39 3.11
C PHE A 110 -11.85 -2.40 1.62
N ALA A 111 -12.87 -2.29 0.78
CA ALA A 111 -12.70 -2.29 -0.68
C ALA A 111 -11.86 -1.10 -1.17
N LYS A 112 -12.08 0.09 -0.60
CA LYS A 112 -11.28 1.30 -0.87
C LYS A 112 -9.82 1.09 -0.43
N TYR A 113 -9.61 0.54 0.76
CA TYR A 113 -8.28 0.23 1.28
C TYR A 113 -7.53 -0.82 0.44
N ASP A 114 -8.23 -1.84 -0.07
CA ASP A 114 -7.67 -2.85 -0.95
C ASP A 114 -7.14 -2.21 -2.25
N VAL A 115 -7.92 -1.31 -2.86
CA VAL A 115 -7.50 -0.56 -4.05
C VAL A 115 -6.27 0.30 -3.75
N GLU A 116 -6.27 1.05 -2.64
CA GLU A 116 -5.14 1.89 -2.22
C GLU A 116 -3.85 1.08 -2.01
N ARG A 117 -3.96 -0.11 -1.41
CA ARG A 117 -2.80 -0.98 -1.17
C ARG A 117 -2.34 -1.69 -2.44
N ALA A 118 -3.25 -1.94 -3.38
CA ALA A 118 -2.97 -2.71 -4.59
C ALA A 118 -2.42 -1.87 -5.74
N ILE A 119 -2.88 -0.63 -5.90
CA ILE A 119 -2.52 0.27 -7.02
C ILE A 119 -1.47 1.28 -6.54
N PRO A 120 -0.33 1.43 -7.26
CA PRO A 120 0.68 2.39 -6.87
C PRO A 120 0.29 3.83 -7.22
N SER A 121 0.92 4.79 -6.53
CA SER A 121 0.82 6.20 -6.90
C SER A 121 1.57 6.46 -8.20
N MET A 122 1.01 7.30 -9.08
CA MET A 122 1.68 7.73 -10.30
C MET A 122 2.93 8.59 -10.05
N VAL A 123 3.06 9.18 -8.86
CA VAL A 123 4.15 10.11 -8.53
C VAL A 123 5.46 9.35 -8.30
N ASP A 124 5.45 8.38 -7.38
CA ASP A 124 6.63 7.58 -7.05
C ASP A 124 6.64 6.18 -7.65
N GLY A 125 5.51 5.71 -8.19
CA GLY A 125 5.37 4.34 -8.69
C GLY A 125 5.28 3.29 -7.58
N PHE A 126 5.06 3.68 -6.33
CA PHE A 126 5.01 2.76 -5.20
C PHE A 126 3.61 2.49 -4.68
N LYS A 127 3.40 1.25 -4.26
CA LYS A 127 2.36 0.85 -3.33
C LYS A 127 2.76 1.27 -1.90
N PRO A 128 1.80 1.46 -0.98
CA PRO A 128 2.10 1.87 0.40
C PRO A 128 3.18 1.02 1.08
N GLY A 129 3.13 -0.31 0.94
CA GLY A 129 4.13 -1.22 1.52
C GLY A 129 5.56 -0.98 0.98
N GLN A 130 5.71 -0.68 -0.30
CA GLN A 130 7.01 -0.36 -0.90
C GLN A 130 7.55 0.98 -0.38
N ARG A 131 6.66 1.97 -0.23
CA ARG A 131 6.98 3.29 0.31
C ARG A 131 7.43 3.23 1.76
N LYS A 132 6.77 2.40 2.58
CA LYS A 132 7.16 2.08 3.95
C LYS A 132 8.58 1.51 4.03
N VAL A 133 8.90 0.55 3.15
CA VAL A 133 10.27 -0.01 3.06
C VAL A 133 11.29 1.07 2.72
N LEU A 134 10.99 1.91 1.72
CA LEU A 134 11.90 3.00 1.33
C LEU A 134 12.10 4.02 2.46
N PHE A 135 11.01 4.43 3.11
CA PHE A 135 11.04 5.32 4.26
C PHE A 135 11.90 4.77 5.40
N GLY A 136 11.70 3.51 5.80
CA GLY A 136 12.53 2.89 6.82
C GLY A 136 14.00 2.82 6.40
N ALA A 137 14.30 2.51 5.13
CA ALA A 137 15.67 2.47 4.62
C ALA A 137 16.35 3.86 4.62
N PHE A 138 15.61 4.93 4.28
CA PHE A 138 16.08 6.31 4.35
C PHE A 138 16.27 6.80 5.78
N LYS A 139 15.29 6.56 6.66
CA LYS A 139 15.36 6.88 8.10
C LYS A 139 16.58 6.24 8.77
N LYS A 140 16.88 5.00 8.40
CA LYS A 140 18.05 4.25 8.89
C LYS A 140 19.37 4.67 8.26
N LYS A 141 19.34 5.42 7.14
CA LYS A 141 20.50 5.68 6.28
C LYS A 141 21.22 4.38 5.90
N LEU A 142 20.47 3.42 5.36
CA LEU A 142 20.92 2.05 5.12
C LEU A 142 22.01 1.95 4.02
N ALA A 143 23.25 2.30 4.38
CA ALA A 143 24.39 2.29 3.48
C ALA A 143 25.11 0.92 3.44
N GLY A 144 25.15 0.21 4.57
CA GLY A 144 25.74 -1.12 4.70
C GLY A 144 24.70 -2.24 4.60
N ASP A 145 25.18 -3.45 4.32
CA ASP A 145 24.35 -4.65 4.20
C ASP A 145 23.67 -4.99 5.54
N MET A 146 22.35 -5.20 5.49
CA MET A 146 21.52 -5.66 6.59
C MET A 146 20.68 -6.85 6.14
N LYS A 147 20.43 -7.82 7.03
CA LYS A 147 19.56 -8.96 6.70
C LYS A 147 18.16 -8.47 6.35
N VAL A 148 17.54 -9.06 5.33
CA VAL A 148 16.17 -8.70 4.92
C VAL A 148 15.18 -8.88 6.07
N ALA A 149 15.32 -9.95 6.87
CA ALA A 149 14.47 -10.16 8.05
C ALA A 149 14.61 -9.03 9.10
N GLN A 150 15.84 -8.52 9.31
CA GLN A 150 16.08 -7.41 10.25
C GLN A 150 15.54 -6.08 9.72
N LEU A 151 15.67 -5.84 8.41
CA LEU A 151 15.11 -4.65 7.78
C LEU A 151 13.58 -4.68 7.84
N ALA A 152 12.95 -5.84 7.63
CA ALA A 152 11.50 -5.98 7.75
C ALA A 152 11.01 -5.64 9.17
N GLY A 153 11.64 -6.17 10.22
CA GLY A 153 11.29 -5.81 11.60
C GLY A 153 11.46 -4.31 11.88
N TYR A 154 12.57 -3.72 11.41
CA TYR A 154 12.83 -2.28 11.56
C TYR A 154 11.76 -1.42 10.86
N VAL A 155 11.41 -1.75 9.62
CA VAL A 155 10.36 -1.04 8.86
C VAL A 155 9.01 -1.21 9.57
N SER A 156 8.68 -2.43 10.01
CA SER A 156 7.42 -2.71 10.69
C SER A 156 7.21 -1.84 11.93
N GLU A 157 8.25 -1.68 12.74
CA GLU A 157 8.26 -0.83 13.93
C GLU A 157 8.16 0.66 13.58
N HIS A 158 8.91 1.12 12.57
CA HIS A 158 9.09 2.55 12.33
C HIS A 158 8.08 3.15 11.34
N SER A 159 7.33 2.34 10.61
CA SER A 159 6.33 2.76 9.63
C SER A 159 4.93 2.24 9.92
N SER A 160 4.69 1.68 11.11
CA SER A 160 3.41 1.08 11.51
C SER A 160 2.85 0.13 10.44
N TYR A 161 3.59 -0.92 10.09
CA TYR A 161 3.13 -1.90 9.09
C TYR A 161 2.29 -3.01 9.75
N HIS A 162 1.03 -3.16 9.32
CA HIS A 162 0.07 -4.04 10.01
C HIS A 162 -0.23 -5.38 9.30
N HIS A 163 0.42 -5.68 8.16
CA HIS A 163 0.12 -6.90 7.36
C HIS A 163 1.12 -8.04 7.55
N GLY A 164 1.90 -8.00 8.63
CA GLY A 164 2.88 -9.03 8.99
C GLY A 164 4.20 -8.95 8.21
N GLU A 165 5.28 -9.31 8.90
CA GLU A 165 6.65 -9.16 8.38
C GLU A 165 6.93 -10.01 7.13
N THR A 166 6.28 -11.16 6.96
CA THR A 166 6.47 -12.02 5.78
C THR A 166 6.12 -11.28 4.48
N SER A 167 5.01 -10.53 4.48
CA SER A 167 4.61 -9.70 3.34
C SER A 167 5.64 -8.61 3.04
N LEU A 168 6.19 -8.02 4.10
CA LEU A 168 7.20 -6.97 4.02
C LEU A 168 8.55 -7.48 3.51
N GLN A 169 8.95 -8.69 3.93
CA GLN A 169 10.14 -9.39 3.41
C GLN A 169 10.02 -9.62 1.90
N GLY A 170 8.85 -10.08 1.42
CA GLY A 170 8.57 -10.21 -0.02
C GLY A 170 8.67 -8.87 -0.75
N THR A 171 8.15 -7.79 -0.14
CA THR A 171 8.24 -6.43 -0.68
C THR A 171 9.70 -5.96 -0.81
N ILE A 172 10.52 -6.19 0.22
CA ILE A 172 11.97 -5.86 0.21
C ILE A 172 12.69 -6.64 -0.90
N VAL A 173 12.40 -7.94 -1.03
CA VAL A 173 12.99 -8.77 -2.08
C VAL A 173 12.63 -8.22 -3.46
N GLY A 174 11.35 -7.91 -3.71
CA GLY A 174 10.88 -7.34 -4.98
C GLY A 174 11.56 -6.01 -5.33
N LEU A 175 11.74 -5.11 -4.35
CA LEU A 175 12.45 -3.83 -4.56
C LEU A 175 13.95 -3.99 -4.86
N ALA A 176 14.54 -5.13 -4.51
CA ALA A 176 15.95 -5.43 -4.74
C ALA A 176 16.22 -6.23 -6.04
N GLN A 177 15.23 -6.97 -6.53
CA GLN A 177 15.36 -7.84 -7.70
C GLN A 177 15.85 -7.10 -8.94
N ASN A 178 16.74 -7.75 -9.69
CA ASN A 178 17.47 -7.10 -10.78
C ASN A 178 17.61 -7.96 -12.06
N PHE A 179 16.94 -9.11 -12.13
CA PHE A 179 16.95 -9.99 -13.30
C PHE A 179 16.15 -9.42 -14.49
N VAL A 180 16.36 -9.94 -15.70
CA VAL A 180 15.67 -9.48 -16.92
C VAL A 180 14.16 -9.65 -16.77
N GLY A 181 13.41 -8.55 -16.92
CA GLY A 181 11.95 -8.52 -16.72
C GLY A 181 11.49 -8.09 -15.32
N SER A 182 12.42 -7.81 -14.39
CA SER A 182 12.14 -7.16 -13.10
C SER A 182 12.40 -5.65 -13.18
N ASN A 183 13.00 -5.04 -12.14
CA ASN A 183 13.25 -3.61 -12.08
C ASN A 183 14.32 -3.16 -13.10
N ASN A 184 14.01 -2.13 -13.90
CA ASN A 184 15.03 -1.43 -14.70
C ASN A 184 16.02 -0.69 -13.79
N ILE A 185 15.54 -0.13 -12.69
CA ILE A 185 16.35 0.45 -11.61
C ILE A 185 15.84 -0.07 -10.27
N ASN A 186 16.56 -1.01 -9.67
CA ASN A 186 16.29 -1.54 -8.34
C ASN A 186 16.73 -0.54 -7.26
N ILE A 187 15.83 -0.22 -6.34
CA ILE A 187 16.03 0.77 -5.27
C ILE A 187 16.87 0.20 -4.13
N LEU A 188 16.70 -1.10 -3.89
CA LEU A 188 17.53 -1.87 -2.96
C LEU A 188 18.54 -2.71 -3.73
N PHE A 189 19.69 -2.98 -3.11
CA PHE A 189 20.73 -3.81 -3.70
C PHE A 189 20.54 -5.28 -3.28
N PRO A 190 20.55 -6.24 -4.22
CA PRO A 190 20.40 -7.66 -3.91
C PRO A 190 21.76 -8.26 -3.48
N SER A 191 22.05 -8.27 -2.17
CA SER A 191 23.27 -8.90 -1.63
C SER A 191 22.97 -10.34 -1.18
N GLY A 192 23.07 -11.27 -2.14
CA GLY A 192 22.72 -12.67 -1.97
C GLY A 192 21.79 -13.17 -3.08
N GLN A 193 21.09 -14.28 -2.85
CA GLN A 193 20.18 -14.87 -3.84
C GLN A 193 18.76 -14.29 -3.69
N PHE A 194 18.44 -13.25 -4.48
CA PHE A 194 17.13 -12.57 -4.50
C PHE A 194 16.16 -13.11 -5.54
N GLY A 195 16.48 -14.29 -6.09
CA GLY A 195 15.71 -14.96 -7.12
C GLY A 195 16.16 -14.56 -8.52
N THR A 196 15.79 -15.39 -9.48
CA THR A 196 16.25 -15.29 -10.85
C THR A 196 15.08 -15.32 -11.82
N ARG A 197 15.37 -15.04 -13.09
CA ARG A 197 14.37 -15.13 -14.15
C ARG A 197 13.80 -16.54 -14.35
N LEU A 198 14.44 -17.59 -13.84
CA LEU A 198 13.99 -18.99 -14.04
C LEU A 198 12.63 -19.24 -13.41
N GLN A 199 12.34 -18.59 -12.28
CA GLN A 199 11.04 -18.68 -11.60
C GLN A 199 10.41 -17.31 -11.35
N GLY A 200 10.81 -16.30 -12.12
CA GLY A 200 10.32 -14.92 -11.93
C GLY A 200 10.57 -14.38 -10.53
N GLY A 201 11.71 -14.73 -9.92
CA GLY A 201 12.11 -14.26 -8.60
C GLY A 201 11.60 -15.10 -7.43
N LYS A 202 10.75 -16.11 -7.65
CA LYS A 202 10.22 -17.00 -6.59
C LYS A 202 11.28 -17.93 -5.98
N ASP A 203 12.38 -18.14 -6.68
CA ASP A 203 13.55 -18.91 -6.28
C ASP A 203 14.54 -18.12 -5.39
N HIS A 204 14.06 -17.06 -4.72
CA HIS A 204 14.86 -16.31 -3.76
C HIS A 204 15.14 -17.12 -2.49
N ALA A 205 16.28 -16.88 -1.86
CA ALA A 205 16.59 -17.50 -0.58
C ALA A 205 15.79 -16.87 0.57
N ALA A 206 15.70 -17.56 1.71
CA ALA A 206 14.96 -17.08 2.88
C ALA A 206 15.56 -15.76 3.42
N ALA A 207 14.69 -14.85 3.86
CA ALA A 207 15.03 -13.49 4.31
C ALA A 207 16.10 -13.40 5.42
N ARG A 208 16.30 -14.48 6.18
CA ARG A 208 17.33 -14.57 7.23
C ARG A 208 18.76 -14.76 6.71
N TYR A 209 18.91 -15.16 5.44
CA TYR A 209 20.20 -15.48 4.81
C TYR A 209 20.65 -14.46 3.76
N ILE A 210 19.75 -13.59 3.31
CA ILE A 210 20.03 -12.57 2.30
C ILE A 210 20.10 -11.19 2.92
N PHE A 211 20.94 -10.35 2.34
CA PHE A 211 21.23 -9.01 2.82
C PHE A 211 20.86 -7.97 1.77
N THR A 212 20.53 -6.77 2.23
CA THR A 212 20.24 -5.65 1.34
C THR A 212 20.72 -4.34 1.94
N ARG A 213 20.81 -3.33 1.07
CA ARG A 213 21.15 -1.96 1.36
C ARG A 213 20.55 -1.05 0.30
N LEU A 214 20.55 0.26 0.51
CA LEU A 214 20.16 1.20 -0.53
C LEU A 214 21.09 1.07 -1.74
N SER A 215 20.50 1.00 -2.93
CA SER A 215 21.25 1.15 -4.18
C SER A 215 21.89 2.54 -4.22
N ARG A 216 23.07 2.65 -4.85
CA ARG A 216 23.78 3.94 -5.01
C ARG A 216 22.94 5.00 -5.74
N THR A 217 21.96 4.57 -6.54
CA THR A 217 21.04 5.42 -7.28
C THR A 217 19.84 5.89 -6.45
N ALA A 218 19.52 5.26 -5.32
CA ALA A 218 18.28 5.54 -4.58
C ALA A 218 18.18 7.01 -4.13
N ARG A 219 19.18 7.54 -3.41
CA ARG A 219 19.21 8.96 -3.00
C ARG A 219 19.46 9.95 -4.14
N ARG A 220 19.89 9.48 -5.31
CA ARG A 220 19.95 10.32 -6.51
C ARG A 220 18.59 10.43 -7.20
N LEU A 221 17.78 9.38 -7.07
CA LEU A 221 16.41 9.37 -7.56
C LEU A 221 15.47 10.13 -6.62
N PHE A 222 15.74 10.05 -5.31
CA PHE A 222 14.98 10.71 -4.25
C PHE A 222 15.94 11.60 -3.44
N PRO A 223 16.13 12.86 -3.87
CA PRO A 223 16.99 13.83 -3.19
C PRO A 223 16.59 13.95 -1.72
N GLU A 224 17.57 14.03 -0.82
CA GLU A 224 17.30 14.19 0.63
C GLU A 224 16.77 15.60 0.95
N GLU A 225 17.06 16.56 0.07
CA GLU A 225 16.59 17.93 0.11
C GLU A 225 15.07 18.05 -0.09
N ASP A 226 14.44 17.07 -0.73
CA ASP A 226 12.99 17.03 -0.92
C ASP A 226 12.27 16.47 0.31
N ASP A 227 12.94 15.67 1.16
CA ASP A 227 12.32 15.01 2.33
C ASP A 227 11.51 16.01 3.21
N PRO A 228 12.03 17.20 3.61
CA PRO A 228 11.32 18.12 4.51
C PRO A 228 10.05 18.75 3.94
N VAL A 229 9.85 18.74 2.62
CA VAL A 229 8.67 19.33 1.96
C VAL A 229 7.60 18.29 1.61
N LEU A 230 7.85 17.01 1.90
CA LEU A 230 6.86 15.95 1.71
C LEU A 230 5.82 15.95 2.83
N GLU A 231 4.59 15.58 2.50
CA GLU A 231 3.52 15.38 3.46
C GLU A 231 3.65 13.99 4.12
N TYR A 232 4.22 13.95 5.33
CA TYR A 232 4.34 12.73 6.13
C TYR A 232 3.00 12.37 6.80
N LEU A 233 2.61 11.10 6.67
CA LEU A 233 1.41 10.59 7.32
C LEU A 233 1.66 10.35 8.81
N ASN A 234 0.59 10.35 9.59
CA ASN A 234 0.61 10.02 11.00
C ASN A 234 -0.22 8.75 11.25
N ASP A 235 0.36 7.78 11.95
CA ASP A 235 -0.35 6.59 12.40
C ASP A 235 -0.10 6.44 13.90
N GLU A 236 -1.15 6.56 14.72
CA GLU A 236 -1.08 6.45 16.18
C GLU A 236 -0.08 7.43 16.84
N GLY A 237 0.05 8.64 16.29
CA GLY A 237 1.02 9.64 16.78
C GLY A 237 2.44 9.44 16.26
N LEU A 238 2.73 8.31 15.60
CA LEU A 238 4.00 8.08 14.92
C LEU A 238 3.97 8.72 13.53
N SER A 239 4.94 9.58 13.24
CA SER A 239 5.20 10.02 11.87
C SER A 239 5.78 8.85 11.06
N ILE A 240 5.02 8.41 10.06
CA ILE A 240 5.35 7.28 9.18
C ILE A 240 5.78 7.79 7.81
N GLU A 241 5.69 6.99 6.75
CA GLU A 241 6.09 7.38 5.38
C GLU A 241 5.26 8.55 4.81
N PRO A 242 5.77 9.28 3.81
CA PRO A 242 5.00 10.33 3.16
C PRO A 242 3.89 9.76 2.29
N ARG A 243 2.91 10.61 1.94
CA ARG A 243 1.83 10.24 1.00
C ARG A 243 2.40 9.70 -0.32
N TRP A 244 3.46 10.34 -0.81
CA TRP A 244 4.34 9.88 -1.88
C TRP A 244 5.71 10.53 -1.78
N TYR A 245 6.73 9.90 -2.35
CA TYR A 245 7.99 10.59 -2.65
C TYR A 245 7.93 11.31 -4.01
N CYS A 246 8.82 12.27 -4.25
CA CYS A 246 8.94 12.93 -5.54
C CYS A 246 10.27 12.51 -6.21
N PRO A 247 10.29 11.47 -7.05
CA PRO A 247 11.52 11.09 -7.73
C PRO A 247 11.88 12.05 -8.86
N VAL A 248 13.18 12.25 -9.10
CA VAL A 248 13.70 13.11 -10.21
C VAL A 248 13.29 12.63 -11.62
N ILE A 249 12.87 11.36 -11.75
CA ILE A 249 12.29 10.77 -12.97
C ILE A 249 11.08 9.90 -12.58
N PRO A 250 10.05 9.76 -13.43
CA PRO A 250 8.83 9.04 -13.10
C PRO A 250 9.09 7.53 -12.98
N LEU A 251 9.28 7.06 -11.75
CA LEU A 251 9.65 5.66 -11.49
C LEU A 251 8.56 4.66 -11.87
N VAL A 252 7.30 5.08 -11.85
CA VAL A 252 6.17 4.28 -12.35
C VAL A 252 6.37 3.83 -13.81
N LEU A 253 7.03 4.64 -14.63
CA LEU A 253 7.38 4.28 -16.01
C LEU A 253 8.72 3.56 -16.09
N VAL A 254 9.67 3.88 -15.21
CA VAL A 254 10.98 3.20 -15.20
C VAL A 254 10.83 1.71 -14.88
N ASN A 255 10.14 1.40 -13.79
CA ASN A 255 10.03 0.03 -13.27
C ASN A 255 8.68 -0.63 -13.60
N GLY A 256 7.76 0.09 -14.24
CA GLY A 256 6.41 -0.39 -14.45
C GLY A 256 5.62 -0.49 -13.15
N ALA A 257 4.41 -1.04 -13.24
CA ALA A 257 3.52 -1.25 -12.12
C ALA A 257 2.47 -2.32 -12.48
N ASP A 258 2.27 -3.30 -11.60
CA ASP A 258 1.17 -4.24 -11.70
C ASP A 258 0.41 -4.33 -10.37
N GLY A 259 -0.91 -4.35 -10.44
CA GLY A 259 -1.77 -4.38 -9.26
C GLY A 259 -3.20 -4.74 -9.59
N ILE A 260 -3.86 -5.45 -8.68
CA ILE A 260 -5.26 -5.85 -8.78
C ILE A 260 -5.90 -5.53 -7.44
N GLY A 261 -6.91 -4.67 -7.46
CA GLY A 261 -7.74 -4.34 -6.31
C GLY A 261 -9.22 -4.57 -6.64
N THR A 262 -10.08 -4.27 -5.68
CA THR A 262 -11.52 -4.52 -5.79
C THR A 262 -12.17 -3.69 -6.90
N GLY A 263 -12.35 -4.27 -8.10
CA GLY A 263 -12.96 -3.59 -9.26
C GLY A 263 -11.95 -2.85 -10.16
N TRP A 264 -10.68 -2.77 -9.78
CA TRP A 264 -9.63 -2.12 -10.58
C TRP A 264 -8.42 -3.02 -10.79
N SER A 265 -7.71 -2.77 -11.89
CA SER A 265 -6.37 -3.31 -12.12
C SER A 265 -5.49 -2.25 -12.78
N THR A 266 -4.19 -2.42 -12.63
CA THR A 266 -3.16 -1.59 -13.25
C THR A 266 -2.11 -2.49 -13.86
N SER A 267 -1.65 -2.13 -15.05
CA SER A 267 -0.50 -2.74 -15.71
C SER A 267 0.21 -1.68 -16.53
N VAL A 268 1.42 -1.32 -16.10
CA VAL A 268 2.29 -0.33 -16.72
C VAL A 268 3.59 -1.05 -17.05
N PRO A 269 4.03 -1.08 -18.32
CA PRO A 269 5.28 -1.72 -18.68
C PRO A 269 6.48 -0.85 -18.29
N ASN A 270 7.67 -1.46 -18.33
CA ASN A 270 8.90 -0.75 -18.06
C ASN A 270 9.34 0.05 -19.30
N TYR A 271 9.92 1.23 -19.06
CA TYR A 271 10.50 2.10 -20.07
C TYR A 271 11.97 2.40 -19.79
N ASN A 272 12.70 2.74 -20.84
CA ASN A 272 14.11 3.10 -20.77
C ASN A 272 14.28 4.45 -20.05
N PRO A 273 15.04 4.51 -18.94
CA PRO A 273 15.27 5.76 -18.21
C PRO A 273 15.86 6.89 -19.07
N ARG A 274 16.63 6.56 -20.11
CA ARG A 274 17.24 7.58 -20.99
C ARG A 274 16.20 8.29 -21.85
N ASP A 275 15.20 7.55 -22.34
CA ASP A 275 14.14 8.10 -23.19
C ASP A 275 13.20 8.97 -22.34
N LEU A 276 12.92 8.54 -21.10
CA LEU A 276 12.21 9.33 -20.11
C LEU A 276 12.92 10.66 -19.81
N ILE A 277 14.24 10.63 -19.55
CA ILE A 277 15.05 11.83 -19.30
C ILE A 277 15.05 12.76 -20.53
N ALA A 278 15.13 12.21 -21.74
CA ALA A 278 15.07 12.99 -22.97
C ALA A 278 13.71 13.71 -23.08
N ASN A 279 12.60 13.01 -22.83
CA ASN A 279 11.26 13.58 -22.85
C ASN A 279 11.03 14.63 -21.75
N ILE A 280 11.54 14.41 -20.53
CA ILE A 280 11.48 15.43 -19.47
C ILE A 280 12.22 16.70 -19.90
N ARG A 281 13.40 16.57 -20.51
CA ARG A 281 14.15 17.73 -21.02
C ARG A 281 13.42 18.46 -22.15
N ARG A 282 12.79 17.72 -23.07
CA ARG A 282 11.92 18.29 -24.12
C ARG A 282 10.76 19.06 -23.50
N PHE A 283 10.08 18.46 -22.52
CA PHE A 283 8.96 19.08 -21.80
C PHE A 283 9.38 20.38 -21.11
N ILE A 284 10.51 20.39 -20.40
CA ILE A 284 11.06 21.61 -19.77
C ILE A 284 11.32 22.72 -20.81
N ARG A 285 11.78 22.35 -22.01
CA ARG A 285 12.02 23.28 -23.13
C ARG A 285 10.78 23.62 -23.92
N LYS A 286 9.60 23.10 -23.54
CA LYS A 286 8.33 23.23 -24.27
C LYS A 286 8.37 22.65 -25.68
N GLU A 287 9.20 21.64 -25.89
CA GLU A 287 9.26 20.84 -27.13
C GLU A 287 8.27 19.67 -27.03
N PRO A 288 7.71 19.20 -28.16
CA PRO A 288 6.87 18.01 -28.16
C PRO A 288 7.66 16.78 -27.68
N MET A 289 7.05 15.98 -26.81
CA MET A 289 7.61 14.70 -26.37
C MET A 289 7.54 13.67 -27.48
N GLU A 290 8.49 12.74 -27.49
CA GLU A 290 8.53 11.63 -28.44
C GLU A 290 7.84 10.39 -27.85
N PRO A 291 7.11 9.62 -28.67
CA PRO A 291 6.56 8.33 -28.24
C PRO A 291 7.68 7.40 -27.75
N MET A 292 7.43 6.69 -26.66
CA MET A 292 8.37 5.74 -26.08
C MET A 292 7.88 4.30 -26.30
N THR A 293 8.81 3.40 -26.58
CA THR A 293 8.54 1.96 -26.68
C THR A 293 8.94 1.28 -25.37
N PRO A 294 8.16 0.31 -24.86
CA PRO A 294 8.55 -0.47 -23.69
C PRO A 294 9.94 -1.09 -23.84
N TRP A 295 10.70 -1.05 -22.75
CA TRP A 295 12.09 -1.49 -22.71
C TRP A 295 12.44 -2.11 -21.37
N TYR A 296 13.13 -3.25 -21.42
CA TYR A 296 13.51 -4.03 -20.24
C TYR A 296 15.03 -4.20 -20.17
N ARG A 297 15.62 -3.86 -19.02
CA ARG A 297 17.06 -3.93 -18.81
C ARG A 297 17.59 -5.35 -19.02
N GLY A 298 18.54 -5.48 -19.96
CA GLY A 298 19.20 -6.75 -20.27
C GLY A 298 18.39 -7.68 -21.18
N PHE A 299 17.19 -7.29 -21.62
CA PHE A 299 16.45 -8.02 -22.64
C PHE A 299 17.14 -7.85 -24.01
N LYS A 300 17.29 -8.96 -24.74
CA LYS A 300 18.00 -9.00 -26.04
C LYS A 300 17.05 -9.22 -27.23
N GLY A 301 15.77 -9.45 -26.98
CA GLY A 301 14.76 -9.56 -28.04
C GLY A 301 14.34 -8.18 -28.53
N SER A 302 13.37 -8.16 -29.44
CA SER A 302 12.73 -6.94 -29.93
C SER A 302 11.38 -6.72 -29.27
N VAL A 303 11.02 -5.46 -29.07
CA VAL A 303 9.68 -5.03 -28.67
C VAL A 303 9.16 -4.14 -29.78
N ALA A 304 7.99 -4.49 -30.32
CA ALA A 304 7.34 -3.73 -31.39
C ALA A 304 5.87 -3.52 -31.03
N PRO A 305 5.29 -2.36 -31.41
CA PRO A 305 3.87 -2.14 -31.24
C PRO A 305 3.07 -3.13 -32.11
N VAL A 306 1.99 -3.66 -31.55
CA VAL A 306 1.06 -4.50 -32.31
C VAL A 306 0.06 -3.59 -33.03
N PRO A 307 -0.05 -3.66 -34.38
CA PRO A 307 -1.04 -2.87 -35.12
C PRO A 307 -2.46 -3.16 -34.61
N ASN A 308 -3.31 -2.14 -34.48
CA ASN A 308 -4.74 -2.24 -34.13
C ASN A 308 -5.08 -2.74 -32.72
N THR A 309 -4.24 -2.50 -31.72
CA THR A 309 -4.70 -2.59 -30.32
C THR A 309 -5.27 -1.23 -29.93
N PRO A 310 -6.59 -1.07 -29.69
CA PRO A 310 -7.10 0.14 -29.07
C PRO A 310 -6.34 0.36 -27.77
N GLY A 311 -5.82 1.58 -27.54
CA GLY A 311 -5.25 1.95 -26.25
C GLY A 311 -6.26 1.60 -25.16
N ARG A 312 -5.91 0.63 -24.32
CA ARG A 312 -6.60 0.40 -23.05
C ARG A 312 -6.19 1.48 -22.07
#